data_AF-A0A6S7JA28-F1
#
_entry.id   AF-A0A6S7JA28-F1
#
_cell.length_a   1.000
_cell.length_b   1.000
_cell.length_c   1.000
_cell.angle_alpha   90.00
_cell.angle_beta   90.00
_cell.angle_gamma   90.00
#
_symmetry.space_group_name_H-M   'P 1'
#
loop_
_entity.id
_entity.type
_entity.pdbx_description
1 polymer ?
#
loop_
_entity_poly.entity_id
_entity_poly.type
_entity_poly.pdbx_seq_one_letter_code
_entity_poly.pdbx_strand_id
1 'polypeptide(L)'
;MAHARFVFLFFAFLSVYSITAQKTVCNHESYPPPAKDKVDTVVINLDLEPEERWQDITVKKKAEILVLVKEIKNFTSFILDGKLFEYIDKYM
;
A
#
# COMPACT_ATOMS: atom_id res chain seq x y z
N MET A 1 -22.06 -36.12 -15.53
CA MET A 1 -22.18 -34.73 -16.04
C MET A 1 -21.65 -33.65 -15.08
N ALA A 2 -20.83 -33.99 -14.06
CA ALA A 2 -20.22 -32.99 -13.16
C ALA A 2 -18.75 -32.67 -13.51
N HIS A 3 -17.99 -33.63 -14.06
CA HIS A 3 -16.58 -33.45 -14.41
C HIS A 3 -16.35 -32.49 -15.60
N ALA A 4 -17.28 -32.43 -16.56
CA ALA A 4 -17.15 -31.58 -17.74
C ALA A 4 -17.29 -30.07 -17.43
N ARG A 5 -17.96 -29.72 -16.32
CA ARG A 5 -18.15 -28.33 -15.87
C ARG A 5 -16.94 -27.77 -15.13
N PHE A 6 -16.21 -28.63 -14.40
CA PHE A 6 -15.03 -28.23 -13.63
C PHE A 6 -13.82 -27.97 -14.53
N VAL A 7 -13.67 -28.75 -15.60
CA VAL A 7 -12.62 -28.56 -16.62
C VAL A 7 -12.83 -27.27 -17.43
N PHE A 8 -14.09 -26.89 -17.67
CA PHE A 8 -14.43 -25.66 -18.39
C PHE A 8 -14.05 -24.39 -17.60
N LEU A 9 -14.18 -24.39 -16.28
CA LEU A 9 -13.78 -23.26 -15.43
C LEU A 9 -12.26 -23.13 -15.31
N PHE A 10 -11.53 -24.24 -15.35
CA PHE A 10 -10.06 -24.25 -15.31
C PHE A 10 -9.44 -23.76 -16.63
N PHE A 11 -10.06 -24.09 -17.77
CA PHE A 11 -9.62 -23.61 -19.09
C PHE A 11 -10.02 -22.16 -19.39
N ALA A 12 -11.09 -21.64 -18.79
CA ALA A 12 -11.45 -20.23 -18.92
C ALA A 12 -10.44 -19.29 -18.23
N PHE A 13 -9.70 -19.77 -17.23
CA PHE A 13 -8.71 -18.99 -16.48
C PHE A 13 -7.34 -18.87 -17.16
N LEU A 14 -7.06 -19.69 -18.18
CA LEU A 14 -5.81 -19.69 -18.94
C LEU A 14 -5.89 -18.84 -20.23
N SER A 15 -7.07 -18.32 -20.55
CA SER A 15 -7.31 -17.54 -21.76
C SER A 15 -7.12 -16.05 -21.47
N VAL A 16 -5.98 -15.54 -21.94
CA VAL A 16 -5.64 -14.12 -22.13
C VAL A 16 -5.11 -13.37 -20.89
N TYR A 17 -3.89 -13.72 -20.50
CA TYR A 17 -2.92 -12.69 -20.09
C TYR A 17 -1.88 -12.54 -21.20
N SER A 18 -2.27 -11.94 -22.32
CA SER A 18 -1.26 -11.33 -23.18
C SER A 18 -0.80 -10.06 -22.48
N ILE A 19 0.29 -10.16 -21.71
CA ILE A 19 1.01 -8.97 -21.21
C ILE A 19 1.46 -8.21 -22.45
N THR A 20 0.69 -7.19 -22.83
CA THR A 20 1.12 -6.26 -23.86
C THR A 20 2.22 -5.43 -23.20
N ALA A 21 3.47 -5.69 -23.55
CA ALA A 21 4.57 -4.83 -23.11
C ALA A 21 4.29 -3.43 -23.66
N GLN A 22 3.86 -2.53 -22.78
CA GLN A 22 3.57 -1.15 -23.15
C GLN A 22 4.89 -0.55 -23.63
N LYS A 23 4.97 -0.19 -24.92
CA LYS A 23 6.18 0.39 -25.50
C LYS A 23 6.46 1.72 -24.80
N THR A 24 7.45 1.75 -23.92
CA THR A 24 7.89 2.98 -23.26
C THR A 24 8.66 3.83 -24.26
N VAL A 25 8.39 5.13 -24.27
CA VAL A 25 9.15 6.11 -25.05
C VAL A 25 10.17 6.76 -24.13
N CYS A 26 11.41 6.93 -24.59
CA CYS A 26 12.46 7.58 -23.80
C CYS A 26 12.09 9.04 -23.51
N ASN A 27 12.02 9.40 -22.22
CA ASN A 27 11.85 10.78 -21.78
C ASN A 27 13.19 11.34 -21.25
N HIS A 28 13.80 12.24 -22.02
CA HIS A 28 15.10 12.84 -21.71
C HIS A 28 15.03 14.02 -20.73
N GLU A 29 13.82 14.50 -20.37
CA GLU A 29 13.60 15.66 -19.49
C GLU A 29 13.10 15.25 -18.10
N SER A 30 13.31 13.99 -17.71
CA SER A 30 12.81 13.44 -16.44
C SER A 30 13.63 13.91 -15.22
N TYR A 31 14.74 14.63 -15.42
CA TYR A 31 15.61 15.11 -14.36
C TYR A 31 16.05 16.57 -14.60
N PRO A 32 16.06 17.43 -13.57
CA PRO A 32 15.61 17.15 -12.20
C PRO A 32 14.07 17.05 -12.11
N PRO A 33 13.53 16.25 -11.18
CA PRO A 33 12.10 16.20 -10.95
C PRO A 33 11.54 17.58 -10.54
N PRO A 34 10.24 17.83 -10.78
CA PRO A 34 9.58 19.04 -10.31
C PRO A 34 9.74 19.25 -8.79
N ALA A 35 9.95 20.50 -8.38
CA ALA A 35 10.12 20.85 -6.96
C ALA A 35 8.91 20.46 -6.08
N LYS A 36 7.71 20.37 -6.67
CA LYS A 36 6.48 19.91 -5.98
C LYS A 36 6.56 18.45 -5.50
N ASP A 37 7.43 17.65 -6.11
CA ASP A 37 7.60 16.23 -5.77
C ASP A 37 8.70 16.05 -4.70
N LYS A 38 9.26 17.16 -4.19
CA LYS A 38 10.23 17.14 -3.11
C LYS A 38 9.57 16.60 -1.84
N VAL A 39 10.22 15.63 -1.23
CA VAL A 39 9.82 15.08 0.08
C VAL A 39 10.53 15.84 1.20
N ASP A 40 9.78 16.15 2.26
CA ASP A 40 10.31 16.86 3.42
C ASP A 40 11.35 16.02 4.17
N THR A 41 12.36 16.71 4.72
CA THR A 41 13.34 16.10 5.63
C THR A 41 12.83 16.18 7.06
N VAL A 42 12.96 15.09 7.80
CA VAL A 42 12.60 14.99 9.21
C VAL A 42 13.82 14.58 10.01
N VAL A 43 14.06 15.25 11.14
CA VAL A 43 15.12 14.90 12.08
C VAL A 43 14.53 14.06 13.19
N ILE A 44 15.05 12.86 13.38
CA ILE A 44 14.67 11.96 14.48
C ILE A 44 15.75 12.04 15.55
N ASN A 45 15.39 12.55 16.73
CA ASN A 45 16.31 12.61 17.86
C ASN A 45 16.40 11.24 18.54
N LEU A 46 17.58 10.61 18.48
CA LEU A 46 17.81 9.30 19.08
C LEU A 46 18.07 9.36 20.59
N ASP A 47 18.35 10.54 21.12
CA ASP A 47 18.57 10.76 22.56
C ASP A 47 17.25 10.76 23.35
N LEU A 48 16.12 10.96 22.67
CA LEU A 48 14.79 10.85 23.28
C LEU A 48 14.39 9.39 23.51
N GLU A 49 13.46 9.19 24.44
CA GLU A 49 12.82 7.89 24.64
C GLU A 49 12.13 7.42 23.35
N PRO A 50 12.11 6.11 23.05
CA PRO A 50 11.56 5.58 21.80
C PRO A 50 10.14 6.08 21.45
N GLU A 51 9.28 6.24 22.46
CA GLU A 51 7.89 6.70 22.32
C GLU A 51 7.78 8.18 21.90
N GLU A 52 8.82 8.98 22.15
CA GLU A 52 8.83 10.42 21.91
C GLU A 52 9.46 10.79 20.57
N ARG A 53 10.33 9.93 20.01
CA ARG A 53 11.14 10.22 18.81
C ARG A 53 10.33 10.62 17.59
N TRP A 54 9.09 10.11 17.49
CA TRP A 54 8.24 10.26 16.32
C TRP A 54 7.16 11.33 16.48
N GLN A 55 7.11 12.03 17.62
CA GLN A 55 6.04 13.00 17.91
C GLN A 55 6.00 14.13 16.86
N ASP A 56 7.14 14.69 16.46
CA ASP A 56 7.18 15.79 15.50
C ASP A 56 6.54 15.42 14.14
N ILE A 57 6.92 14.28 13.56
CA ILE A 57 6.37 13.83 12.28
C ILE A 57 4.92 13.35 12.39
N THR A 58 4.56 12.65 13.47
CA THR A 58 3.21 12.13 13.65
C THR A 58 2.18 13.25 13.85
N VAL A 59 2.56 14.33 14.53
CA VAL A 59 1.70 15.53 14.65
C VAL A 59 1.47 16.17 13.28
N LYS A 60 2.53 16.38 12.50
CA LYS A 60 2.44 16.99 11.15
C LYS A 60 1.63 16.14 10.17
N LYS A 61 1.78 14.80 10.25
CA LYS A 61 1.17 13.84 9.32
C LYS A 61 -0.11 13.18 9.84
N LYS A 62 -0.62 13.64 10.99
CA LYS A 62 -1.78 13.05 11.67
C LYS A 62 -2.98 12.83 10.75
N ALA A 63 -3.36 13.83 9.96
CA ALA A 63 -4.52 13.73 9.08
C ALA A 63 -4.35 12.66 8.00
N GLU A 64 -3.19 12.62 7.35
CA GLU A 64 -2.84 11.64 6.31
C GLU A 64 -2.81 10.21 6.90
N ILE A 65 -2.22 10.04 8.09
CA ILE A 65 -2.19 8.76 8.80
C ILE A 65 -3.60 8.28 9.14
N LEU A 66 -4.47 9.16 9.65
CA LEU A 66 -5.84 8.78 10.00
C LEU A 66 -6.65 8.35 8.76
N VAL A 67 -6.46 9.02 7.62
CA VAL A 67 -7.07 8.60 6.35
C VAL A 67 -6.55 7.23 5.95
N LEU A 68 -5.23 7.01 5.98
CA LEU A 68 -4.64 5.73 5.63
C LEU A 68 -5.13 4.58 6.53
N VAL A 69 -5.20 4.79 7.84
CA VAL A 69 -5.72 3.80 8.79
C VAL A 69 -7.17 3.44 8.47
N LYS A 70 -8.00 4.44 8.13
CA LYS A 70 -9.39 4.20 7.72
C LYS A 70 -9.47 3.37 6.45
N GLU A 71 -8.68 3.71 5.43
CA GLU A 71 -8.66 2.96 4.16
C GLU A 71 -8.21 1.52 4.37
N ILE A 72 -7.20 1.28 5.20
CA ILE A 72 -6.74 -0.08 5.54
C ILE A 72 -7.83 -0.87 6.28
N LYS A 73 -8.54 -0.26 7.25
CA LYS A 73 -9.66 -0.91 7.94
C LYS A 73 -10.79 -1.27 6.98
N ASN A 74 -11.15 -0.35 6.08
CA ASN A 74 -12.17 -0.60 5.07
C ASN A 74 -11.74 -1.72 4.12
N PHE A 75 -10.51 -1.66 3.61
CA PHE A 75 -9.96 -2.67 2.72
C PHE A 75 -9.92 -4.05 3.38
N THR A 76 -9.62 -4.15 4.67
CA THR A 76 -9.55 -5.43 5.38
C THR A 76 -10.87 -5.91 5.96
N SER A 77 -11.95 -5.15 5.78
CA SER A 77 -13.27 -5.47 6.35
C SER A 77 -13.83 -6.81 5.88
N PHE A 78 -13.50 -7.25 4.66
CA PHE A 78 -14.03 -8.49 4.08
C PHE A 78 -13.35 -9.77 4.57
N ILE A 79 -12.16 -9.69 5.20
CA ILE A 79 -11.41 -10.86 5.70
C ILE A 79 -11.26 -10.80 7.23
N LEU A 80 -11.08 -9.61 7.79
CA LEU A 80 -10.69 -9.41 9.19
C LEU A 80 -11.68 -8.53 9.95
N ASP A 81 -12.87 -8.27 9.40
CA ASP A 81 -13.90 -7.38 9.98
C ASP A 81 -13.34 -5.99 10.37
N GLY A 82 -12.29 -5.53 9.66
CA GLY A 82 -11.62 -4.24 9.93
C GLY A 82 -10.71 -4.26 11.17
N LYS A 83 -10.44 -5.43 11.74
CA LYS A 83 -9.65 -5.63 12.97
C LYS A 83 -8.18 -5.96 12.70
N LEU A 84 -7.65 -5.66 11.52
CA LEU A 84 -6.26 -5.94 11.16
C LEU A 84 -5.27 -5.49 12.27
N PHE A 85 -5.41 -4.27 12.75
CA PHE A 85 -4.50 -3.72 13.76
C PHE A 85 -4.61 -4.44 15.13
N GLU A 86 -5.79 -4.91 15.52
CA GLU A 86 -5.96 -5.73 16.74
C GLU A 86 -5.17 -7.04 16.64
N TYR A 87 -5.11 -7.63 15.44
CA TYR A 87 -4.31 -8.84 15.21
C TYR A 87 -2.80 -8.55 15.24
N ILE A 88 -2.36 -7.45 14.64
CA ILE A 88 -0.95 -7.05 14.67
C ILE A 88 -0.51 -6.84 16.12
N ASP A 89 -1.21 -6.01 16.88
CA ASP A 89 -0.86 -5.67 18.27
C ASP A 89 -0.86 -6.89 19.20
N LYS A 90 -1.67 -7.91 18.88
CA LYS A 90 -1.77 -9.12 19.70
C LYS A 90 -0.68 -10.16 19.43
N TYR A 91 -0.20 -10.24 18.19
CA TYR A 91 0.61 -11.38 17.73
C TYR A 91 2.00 -11.01 17.23
N MET A 92 2.30 -9.72 17.06
CA MET A 92 3.61 -9.20 16.67
C MET A 92 4.21 -8.37 17.80
#